data_AF-A0A9D9UA44-F1
#
_entry.id   AF-A0A9D9UA44-F1
#
_cell.length_a   1.000
_cell.length_b   1.000
_cell.length_c   1.000
_cell.angle_alpha   90.00
_cell.angle_beta   90.00
_cell.angle_gamma   90.00
#
_symmetry.space_group_name_H-M   'P 1'
#
loop_
_entity.id
_entity.type
_entity.pdbx_description
1 polymer ?
#
loop_
_entity_poly.entity_id
_entity_poly.type
_entity_poly.pdbx_seq_one_letter_code
_entity_poly.pdbx_strand_id
1 'polypeptide(L)'
;MIVNAIPAAMKPSAPAPDASAPALPDALNARMLQRLLSALGEIRAAALQLEATHAAAIEAIEPAHRASARNLLHYLGVRRHDIRALQADLVGCGLSSLSNMESSTLASIDSVLANLARLTGSAAAPHPPGPVDLRTGALLLADHAHALLGAPPQARATRIMVTMPSEAAHDPRLVRELLEAGMDVMRINCAHDDAASWKAMARHLRAAERQTGRRCRIQVDLAGPKLRTGALRELGQLLKLKPERDAFGRVLRPARIELVGAETQPVGTAARIGVSADIVRRAANGDRLRVRDARGKTRELALARQDAHTLVAELGHSLYLQGGAVIELWREDSRLLTGSVGRLPAVAPPIVLHRGDTLLLTRSAEPGCDAMRSAGGKIEVPARIHCTLDAAFLQARPGEPVWFDDGRIGGVVEANDHELITVRITHAGAEGSRLRAEKGINFPETQFALSALTDKDIADLEAVVGFADIV
;
A
#
# COMPACT_ATOMS: atom_id res chain seq x y z
N MET A 1 -81.73 21.40 -19.67
CA MET A 1 -81.44 22.82 -19.97
C MET A 1 -79.97 23.03 -19.63
N ILE A 2 -79.01 23.23 -20.53
CA ILE A 2 -79.00 23.76 -21.90
C ILE A 2 -77.95 22.94 -22.70
N VAL A 3 -78.28 22.70 -23.96
CA VAL A 3 -77.45 22.07 -25.00
C VAL A 3 -76.62 23.16 -25.68
N ASN A 4 -75.37 22.88 -26.07
CA ASN A 4 -74.72 23.29 -27.33
C ASN A 4 -73.21 22.96 -27.28
N ALA A 5 -72.75 21.94 -28.01
CA ALA A 5 -72.35 21.96 -29.43
C ALA A 5 -70.84 22.26 -29.58
N ILE A 6 -70.06 21.22 -29.89
CA ILE A 6 -68.70 21.35 -30.44
C ILE A 6 -68.74 20.74 -31.86
N PRO A 7 -68.42 21.50 -32.92
CA PRO A 7 -68.50 21.02 -34.29
C PRO A 7 -67.31 20.12 -34.68
N ALA A 8 -67.53 19.36 -35.74
CA ALA A 8 -66.64 18.36 -36.29
C ALA A 8 -65.42 18.95 -37.03
N ALA A 9 -64.31 18.20 -36.92
CA ALA A 9 -63.22 17.98 -37.88
C ALA A 9 -62.35 19.17 -38.35
N MET A 10 -61.09 19.17 -37.88
CA MET A 10 -59.94 19.45 -38.75
C MET A 10 -58.92 18.32 -38.59
N LYS A 11 -58.54 17.69 -39.71
CA LYS A 11 -57.45 16.71 -39.80
C LYS A 11 -56.15 17.34 -39.28
N PRO A 12 -55.34 16.66 -38.45
CA PRO A 12 -53.97 17.09 -38.26
C PRO A 12 -53.22 16.88 -39.58
N SER A 13 -52.85 17.96 -40.25
CA SER A 13 -51.80 17.92 -41.25
C SER A 13 -50.53 17.46 -40.57
N ALA A 14 -49.97 16.33 -41.00
CA ALA A 14 -48.62 15.96 -40.62
C ALA A 14 -47.69 17.11 -41.03
N PRO A 15 -46.93 17.72 -40.09
CA PRO A 15 -45.88 18.64 -40.50
C PRO A 15 -44.86 17.83 -41.30
N ALA A 16 -44.44 18.38 -42.43
CA ALA A 16 -43.30 17.90 -43.20
C ALA A 16 -42.09 17.73 -42.25
N PRO A 17 -41.19 16.76 -42.50
CA PRO A 17 -40.00 16.58 -41.66
C PRO A 17 -39.23 17.90 -41.65
N ASP A 18 -39.14 18.51 -40.47
CA ASP A 18 -38.34 19.70 -40.23
C ASP A 18 -36.88 19.36 -40.55
N ALA A 19 -36.35 20.00 -41.59
CA ALA A 19 -34.99 19.84 -42.09
C ALA A 19 -33.95 20.59 -41.22
N SER A 20 -34.26 20.84 -39.94
CA SER A 20 -33.34 21.40 -38.97
C SER A 20 -32.79 20.33 -38.02
N ALA A 21 -32.09 19.34 -38.59
CA ALA A 21 -31.09 18.63 -37.80
C ALA A 21 -30.07 19.66 -37.27
N PRO A 22 -29.68 19.61 -35.99
CA PRO A 22 -28.75 20.60 -35.44
C PRO A 22 -27.44 20.52 -36.22
N ALA A 23 -26.99 21.66 -36.75
CA ALA A 23 -25.70 21.75 -37.42
C ALA A 23 -24.61 21.29 -36.44
N LEU A 24 -23.89 20.23 -36.79
CA LEU A 24 -22.66 19.85 -36.09
C LEU A 24 -21.57 20.87 -36.43
N PRO A 25 -20.70 21.20 -35.46
CA PRO A 25 -20.11 22.53 -35.34
C PRO A 25 -18.82 22.65 -36.15
N ASP A 26 -18.29 23.88 -36.28
CA ASP A 26 -17.03 24.31 -36.91
C ASP A 26 -16.00 23.19 -37.14
N ALA A 27 -15.25 23.22 -38.25
CA ALA A 27 -14.32 22.16 -38.69
C ALA A 27 -13.41 21.55 -37.60
N LEU A 28 -13.11 22.31 -36.54
CA LEU A 28 -12.37 21.88 -35.35
C LEU A 28 -13.13 20.81 -34.52
N ASN A 29 -14.45 20.94 -34.37
CA ASN A 29 -15.32 19.98 -33.69
C ASN A 29 -15.54 18.72 -34.54
N ALA A 30 -15.65 18.82 -35.86
CA ALA A 30 -15.71 17.66 -36.74
C ALA A 30 -14.44 16.79 -36.65
N ARG A 31 -13.25 17.41 -36.63
CA ARG A 31 -11.97 16.70 -36.47
C ARG A 31 -11.85 16.04 -35.10
N MET A 32 -12.32 16.70 -34.05
CA MET A 32 -12.34 16.15 -32.69
C MET A 32 -13.25 14.93 -32.60
N LEU A 33 -14.49 15.01 -33.12
CA LEU A 33 -15.44 13.90 -33.14
C LEU A 33 -14.88 12.68 -33.89
N GLN A 34 -14.23 12.90 -35.03
CA GLN A 34 -13.60 11.81 -35.79
C GLN A 34 -12.43 11.17 -35.02
N ARG A 35 -11.62 11.97 -34.32
CA ARG A 35 -10.54 11.47 -33.45
C ARG A 35 -11.10 10.62 -32.31
N LEU A 36 -12.19 11.07 -31.67
CA LEU A 36 -12.86 10.34 -30.60
C LEU A 36 -13.43 9.02 -31.11
N LEU A 37 -14.07 9.03 -32.29
CA LEU A 37 -14.62 7.83 -32.91
C LEU A 37 -13.52 6.78 -33.18
N SER A 38 -12.39 7.20 -33.75
CA SER A 38 -11.23 6.33 -33.99
C SER A 38 -10.66 5.77 -32.69
N ALA A 39 -10.32 6.65 -31.74
CA ALA A 39 -9.68 6.27 -30.49
C ALA A 39 -10.57 5.34 -29.65
N LEU A 40 -11.88 5.61 -29.58
CA LEU A 40 -12.80 4.76 -28.85
C LEU A 40 -13.03 3.41 -29.58
N GLY A 41 -13.00 3.40 -30.92
CA GLY A 41 -13.02 2.18 -31.72
C GLY A 41 -11.81 1.28 -31.48
N GLU A 42 -10.62 1.87 -31.36
CA GLU A 42 -9.38 1.15 -31.01
C GLU A 42 -9.45 0.55 -29.61
N ILE A 43 -9.93 1.31 -28.62
CA ILE A 43 -10.13 0.83 -27.24
C ILE A 43 -11.13 -0.33 -27.21
N ARG A 44 -12.23 -0.23 -27.97
CA ARG A 44 -13.22 -1.32 -28.12
C ARG A 44 -12.59 -2.58 -28.71
N ALA A 45 -11.80 -2.42 -29.77
CA ALA A 45 -11.12 -3.55 -30.42
C ALA A 45 -10.13 -4.21 -29.45
N ALA A 46 -9.38 -3.42 -28.67
CA ALA A 46 -8.46 -3.94 -27.65
C ALA A 46 -9.20 -4.72 -26.55
N ALA A 47 -10.37 -4.24 -26.11
CA ALA A 47 -11.22 -4.94 -25.14
C ALA A 47 -11.69 -6.31 -25.67
N LEU A 48 -12.19 -6.38 -26.91
CA LEU A 48 -12.61 -7.63 -27.54
C LEU A 48 -11.45 -8.59 -27.81
N GLN A 49 -10.29 -8.05 -28.21
CA GLN A 49 -9.10 -8.85 -28.41
C GLN A 49 -8.65 -9.51 -27.09
N LEU A 50 -8.74 -8.78 -25.97
CA LEU A 50 -8.40 -9.35 -24.66
C LEU A 50 -9.37 -10.45 -24.25
N GLU A 51 -10.68 -10.28 -24.49
CA GLU A 51 -11.65 -11.37 -24.31
C GLU A 51 -11.28 -12.61 -25.13
N ALA A 52 -11.00 -12.43 -26.43
CA ALA A 52 -10.66 -13.53 -27.33
C ALA A 52 -9.38 -14.28 -26.89
N THR A 53 -8.35 -13.54 -26.46
CA THR A 53 -7.10 -14.13 -25.94
C THR A 53 -7.33 -14.99 -24.69
N HIS A 54 -8.35 -14.67 -23.88
CA HIS A 54 -8.67 -15.41 -22.65
C HIS A 54 -9.89 -16.33 -22.78
N ALA A 55 -10.34 -16.66 -24.00
CA ALA A 55 -11.53 -17.48 -24.24
C ALA A 55 -11.54 -18.82 -23.46
N ALA A 56 -10.41 -19.54 -23.45
CA ALA A 56 -10.30 -20.81 -22.73
C ALA A 56 -10.45 -20.65 -21.20
N ALA A 57 -9.90 -19.56 -20.64
CA ALA A 57 -10.02 -19.25 -19.22
C ALA A 57 -11.46 -18.86 -18.86
N ILE A 58 -12.16 -18.13 -19.73
CA ILE A 58 -13.58 -17.79 -19.54
C ILE A 58 -14.44 -19.06 -19.49
N GLU A 59 -14.19 -20.05 -20.35
CA GLU A 59 -14.95 -21.29 -20.35
C GLU A 59 -14.72 -22.14 -19.09
N ALA A 60 -13.55 -22.03 -18.46
CA ALA A 60 -13.26 -22.69 -17.18
C ALA A 60 -13.98 -22.03 -15.97
N ILE A 61 -14.50 -20.81 -16.12
CA ILE A 61 -15.23 -20.10 -15.05
C ILE A 61 -16.65 -20.66 -14.92
N GLU A 62 -17.16 -20.69 -13.68
CA GLU A 62 -18.54 -21.06 -13.38
C GLU A 62 -19.53 -20.28 -14.26
N PRO A 63 -20.53 -20.93 -14.90
CA PRO A 63 -21.43 -20.29 -15.86
C PRO A 63 -22.05 -18.97 -15.38
N ALA A 64 -22.43 -18.88 -14.09
CA ALA A 64 -23.03 -17.69 -13.50
C ALA A 64 -22.10 -16.45 -13.50
N HIS A 65 -20.78 -16.65 -13.55
CA HIS A 65 -19.78 -15.58 -13.48
C HIS A 65 -19.14 -15.23 -14.83
N ARG A 66 -19.42 -16.00 -15.89
CA ARG A 66 -18.78 -15.79 -17.22
C ARG A 66 -19.06 -14.42 -17.81
N ALA A 67 -20.29 -13.90 -17.66
CA ALA A 67 -20.62 -12.55 -18.14
C ALA A 67 -19.80 -11.47 -17.42
N SER A 68 -19.71 -11.56 -16.09
CA SER A 68 -18.89 -10.65 -15.27
C SER A 68 -17.40 -10.77 -15.60
N ALA A 69 -16.89 -11.98 -15.86
CA ALA A 69 -15.50 -12.21 -16.27
C ALA A 69 -15.17 -11.59 -17.63
N ARG A 70 -16.07 -11.75 -18.62
CA ARG A 70 -15.93 -11.07 -19.93
C ARG A 70 -15.92 -9.55 -19.78
N ASN A 71 -16.84 -9.01 -18.98
CA ASN A 71 -16.88 -7.57 -18.70
C ASN A 71 -15.62 -7.07 -17.97
N LEU A 72 -15.06 -7.83 -17.03
CA LEU A 72 -13.78 -7.52 -16.39
C LEU A 72 -12.65 -7.46 -17.42
N LEU A 73 -12.58 -8.40 -18.35
CA LEU A 73 -11.59 -8.36 -19.44
C LEU A 73 -11.78 -7.14 -20.33
N HIS A 74 -13.02 -6.75 -20.63
CA HIS A 74 -13.27 -5.50 -21.36
C HIS A 74 -12.76 -4.28 -20.61
N TYR A 75 -13.07 -4.19 -19.31
CA TYR A 75 -12.60 -3.11 -18.44
C TYR A 75 -11.07 -3.05 -18.38
N LEU A 76 -10.40 -4.20 -18.17
CA LEU A 76 -8.94 -4.30 -18.18
C LEU A 76 -8.35 -3.93 -19.54
N GLY A 77 -9.03 -4.27 -20.64
CA GLY A 77 -8.67 -3.85 -21.99
C GLY A 77 -8.60 -2.33 -22.09
N VAL A 78 -9.61 -1.62 -21.58
CA VAL A 78 -9.59 -0.14 -21.56
C VAL A 78 -8.52 0.41 -20.63
N ARG A 79 -8.31 -0.19 -19.45
CA ARG A 79 -7.32 0.27 -18.46
C ARG A 79 -5.86 0.16 -18.92
N ARG A 80 -5.60 -0.52 -20.05
CA ARG A 80 -4.30 -0.53 -20.73
C ARG A 80 -4.01 0.75 -21.52
N HIS A 81 -4.99 1.65 -21.65
CA HIS A 81 -4.85 2.92 -22.34
C HIS A 81 -4.93 4.10 -21.36
N ASP A 82 -4.16 5.15 -21.63
CA ASP A 82 -4.38 6.45 -20.97
C ASP A 82 -5.54 7.17 -21.66
N ILE A 83 -6.73 7.04 -21.08
CA ILE A 83 -7.96 7.60 -21.65
C ILE A 83 -8.29 9.00 -21.12
N ARG A 84 -7.45 9.63 -20.27
CA ARG A 84 -7.81 10.89 -19.60
C ARG A 84 -8.13 12.03 -20.57
N ALA A 85 -7.34 12.15 -21.64
CA ALA A 85 -7.59 13.14 -22.69
C ALA A 85 -8.89 12.84 -23.44
N LEU A 86 -9.13 11.57 -23.77
CA LEU A 86 -10.35 11.10 -24.41
C LEU A 86 -11.60 11.39 -23.55
N GLN A 87 -11.52 11.19 -22.23
CA GLN A 87 -12.63 11.50 -21.31
C GLN A 87 -12.95 12.99 -21.29
N ALA A 88 -11.93 13.85 -21.25
CA ALA A 88 -12.12 15.31 -21.28
C ALA A 88 -12.79 15.76 -22.59
N ASP A 89 -12.34 15.23 -23.72
CA ASP A 89 -12.92 15.51 -25.04
C ASP A 89 -14.37 15.00 -25.17
N LEU A 90 -14.67 13.80 -24.64
CA LEU A 90 -16.04 13.26 -24.62
C LEU A 90 -16.99 14.17 -23.84
N VAL A 91 -16.58 14.63 -22.65
CA VAL A 91 -17.35 15.59 -21.84
C VAL A 91 -17.52 16.91 -22.57
N GLY A 92 -16.47 17.40 -23.25
CA GLY A 92 -16.54 18.59 -24.09
C GLY A 92 -17.55 18.47 -25.24
N CYS A 93 -17.83 17.25 -25.70
CA CYS A 93 -18.87 16.94 -26.68
C CYS A 93 -20.26 16.68 -26.07
N GLY A 94 -20.43 16.77 -24.75
CA GLY A 94 -21.67 16.44 -24.05
C GLY A 94 -21.96 14.94 -23.96
N LEU A 95 -20.95 14.08 -24.14
CA LEU A 95 -21.05 12.62 -24.07
C LEU A 95 -20.62 12.10 -22.69
N SER A 96 -21.00 10.85 -22.39
CA SER A 96 -20.53 10.15 -21.19
C SER A 96 -19.00 10.10 -21.16
N SER A 97 -18.40 10.43 -20.02
CA SER A 97 -16.96 10.32 -19.77
C SER A 97 -16.48 8.87 -19.62
N LEU A 98 -17.38 7.88 -19.65
CA LEU A 98 -17.09 6.47 -19.38
C LEU A 98 -16.49 6.23 -17.98
N SER A 99 -16.66 7.16 -17.04
CA SER A 99 -16.06 7.05 -15.71
C SER A 99 -16.74 6.02 -14.79
N ASN A 100 -17.94 5.55 -15.14
CA ASN A 100 -18.73 4.58 -14.34
C ASN A 100 -19.07 3.32 -15.15
N MET A 101 -18.18 2.92 -16.07
CA MET A 101 -18.43 1.84 -17.02
C MET A 101 -18.07 0.44 -16.48
N GLU A 102 -17.60 0.34 -15.24
CA GLU A 102 -17.06 -0.88 -14.63
C GLU A 102 -18.06 -2.04 -14.65
N SER A 103 -19.36 -1.73 -14.54
CA SER A 103 -20.43 -2.73 -14.51
C SER A 103 -20.87 -3.22 -15.90
N SER A 104 -20.54 -2.49 -16.96
CA SER A 104 -21.08 -2.68 -18.31
C SER A 104 -20.20 -2.01 -19.37
N THR A 105 -18.91 -2.38 -19.39
CA THR A 105 -17.87 -1.65 -20.13
C THR A 105 -18.13 -1.60 -21.63
N LEU A 106 -18.34 -2.76 -22.27
CA LEU A 106 -18.54 -2.79 -23.72
C LEU A 106 -19.84 -2.08 -24.13
N ALA A 107 -20.93 -2.26 -23.36
CA ALA A 107 -22.19 -1.58 -23.62
C ALA A 107 -22.09 -0.05 -23.49
N SER A 108 -21.27 0.43 -22.55
CA SER A 108 -21.00 1.86 -22.37
C SER A 108 -20.21 2.43 -23.55
N ILE A 109 -19.17 1.72 -23.99
CA ILE A 109 -18.37 2.09 -25.16
C ILE A 109 -19.23 2.11 -26.42
N ASP A 110 -20.03 1.07 -26.65
CA ASP A 110 -20.90 0.94 -27.82
C ASP A 110 -21.97 2.03 -27.87
N SER A 111 -22.51 2.42 -26.71
CA SER A 111 -23.44 3.55 -26.61
C SER A 111 -22.80 4.88 -27.01
N VAL A 112 -21.58 5.15 -26.54
CA VAL A 112 -20.85 6.37 -26.90
C VAL A 112 -20.44 6.36 -28.37
N LEU A 113 -19.97 5.23 -28.91
CA LEU A 113 -19.65 5.08 -30.33
C LEU A 113 -20.88 5.31 -31.22
N ALA A 114 -22.04 4.77 -30.85
CA ALA A 114 -23.28 4.98 -31.59
C ALA A 114 -23.67 6.47 -31.62
N ASN A 115 -23.48 7.19 -30.52
CA ASN A 115 -23.72 8.63 -30.46
C ASN A 115 -22.69 9.42 -31.28
N LEU A 116 -21.40 9.08 -31.19
CA LEU A 116 -20.35 9.71 -32.00
C LEU A 116 -20.61 9.52 -33.50
N ALA A 117 -21.00 8.33 -33.93
CA ALA A 117 -21.33 8.05 -35.33
C ALA A 117 -22.48 8.94 -35.83
N ARG A 118 -23.54 9.12 -35.01
CA ARG A 118 -24.63 10.05 -35.32
C ARG A 118 -24.14 11.50 -35.41
N LEU A 119 -23.26 11.91 -34.50
CA LEU A 119 -22.65 13.25 -34.49
C LEU A 119 -21.65 13.47 -35.64
N THR A 120 -21.17 12.43 -36.33
CA THR A 120 -20.32 12.58 -37.52
C THR A 120 -21.08 12.35 -38.82
N GLY A 121 -22.40 12.12 -38.77
CA GLY A 121 -23.20 11.75 -39.94
C GLY A 121 -22.86 10.37 -40.52
N SER A 122 -22.13 9.54 -39.76
CA SER A 122 -21.78 8.17 -40.14
C SER A 122 -22.89 7.20 -39.74
N ALA A 123 -23.14 6.17 -40.55
CA ALA A 123 -24.02 5.09 -40.15
C ALA A 123 -23.39 4.32 -38.97
N ALA A 124 -24.07 4.29 -37.82
CA ALA A 124 -23.63 3.48 -36.70
C ALA A 124 -23.72 2.00 -37.09
N ALA A 125 -22.59 1.29 -37.11
CA ALA A 125 -22.59 -0.15 -37.32
C ALA A 125 -23.29 -0.83 -36.14
N PRO A 126 -24.24 -1.75 -36.36
CA PRO A 126 -24.83 -2.51 -35.28
C PRO A 126 -23.74 -3.38 -34.62
N HIS A 127 -23.59 -3.23 -33.31
CA HIS A 127 -22.70 -4.05 -32.52
C HIS A 127 -23.49 -5.21 -31.89
N PRO A 128 -22.91 -6.43 -31.82
CA PRO A 128 -23.52 -7.50 -31.06
C PRO A 128 -23.65 -7.07 -29.59
N PRO A 129 -24.74 -7.48 -28.90
CA PRO A 129 -24.89 -7.14 -27.49
C PRO A 129 -23.71 -7.67 -26.68
N GLY A 130 -23.16 -6.81 -25.82
CA GLY A 130 -22.11 -7.18 -24.88
C GLY A 130 -22.59 -8.22 -23.84
N PRO A 131 -21.66 -8.77 -23.04
CA PRO A 131 -21.99 -9.78 -22.02
C PRO A 131 -22.93 -9.26 -20.93
N VAL A 132 -22.94 -7.95 -20.70
CA VAL A 132 -23.78 -7.25 -19.73
C VAL A 132 -24.27 -5.95 -20.35
N ASP A 133 -25.54 -5.63 -20.14
CA ASP A 133 -26.12 -4.37 -20.58
C ASP A 133 -26.06 -3.31 -19.46
N LEU A 134 -26.34 -2.05 -19.81
CA LEU A 134 -26.25 -0.91 -18.88
C LEU A 134 -27.17 -1.03 -17.66
N ARG A 135 -28.27 -1.80 -17.76
CA ARG A 135 -29.25 -1.99 -16.68
C ARG A 135 -28.89 -3.23 -15.85
N THR A 136 -28.62 -4.36 -16.49
CA THR A 136 -28.30 -5.63 -15.81
C THR A 136 -26.93 -5.58 -15.15
N GLY A 137 -25.98 -4.83 -15.71
CA GLY A 137 -24.64 -4.68 -15.13
C GLY A 137 -24.67 -4.08 -13.72
N ALA A 138 -25.45 -3.02 -13.49
CA ALA A 138 -25.57 -2.39 -12.18
C ALA A 138 -26.20 -3.32 -11.14
N LEU A 139 -27.19 -4.12 -11.54
CA LEU A 139 -27.84 -5.10 -10.67
C LEU A 139 -26.89 -6.24 -10.31
N LEU A 140 -26.19 -6.81 -11.31
CA LEU A 140 -25.20 -7.87 -11.08
C LEU A 140 -24.06 -7.40 -10.17
N LEU A 141 -23.57 -6.17 -10.36
CA LEU A 141 -22.57 -5.59 -9.47
C LEU A 141 -23.07 -5.48 -8.03
N ALA A 142 -24.32 -5.03 -7.83
CA ALA A 142 -24.93 -4.95 -6.51
C ALA A 142 -25.10 -6.32 -5.86
N ASP A 143 -25.59 -7.31 -6.62
CA ASP A 143 -25.80 -8.68 -6.16
C ASP A 143 -24.48 -9.36 -5.78
N HIS A 144 -23.45 -9.24 -6.64
CA HIS A 144 -22.12 -9.79 -6.35
C HIS A 144 -21.46 -9.08 -5.16
N ALA A 145 -21.60 -7.75 -5.04
CA ALA A 145 -21.10 -7.01 -3.88
C ALA A 145 -21.81 -7.44 -2.59
N HIS A 146 -23.11 -7.74 -2.64
CA HIS A 146 -23.85 -8.26 -1.50
C HIS A 146 -23.41 -9.68 -1.13
N ALA A 147 -23.24 -10.56 -2.11
CA ALA A 147 -22.78 -11.93 -1.89
C ALA A 147 -21.39 -11.96 -1.25
N LEU A 148 -20.45 -11.17 -1.79
CA LEU A 148 -19.06 -11.13 -1.34
C LEU A 148 -18.91 -10.39 0.00
N LEU A 149 -19.45 -9.19 0.11
CA LEU A 149 -19.18 -8.28 1.25
C LEU A 149 -20.29 -8.30 2.31
N GLY A 150 -21.39 -9.03 2.09
CA GLY A 150 -22.57 -9.02 2.96
C GLY A 150 -23.50 -7.83 2.71
N ALA A 151 -24.55 -7.69 3.54
CA ALA A 151 -25.51 -6.59 3.41
C ALA A 151 -24.85 -5.21 3.56
N PRO A 152 -25.31 -4.19 2.79
CA PRO A 152 -24.84 -2.84 2.99
C PRO A 152 -25.30 -2.31 4.36
N PRO A 153 -24.52 -1.43 5.01
CA PRO A 153 -24.92 -0.78 6.25
C PRO A 153 -26.18 0.08 6.05
N GLN A 154 -27.06 0.15 7.05
CA GLN A 154 -28.30 0.95 6.92
C GLN A 154 -28.04 2.45 6.79
N ALA A 155 -26.99 2.96 7.44
CA ALA A 155 -26.73 4.40 7.55
C ALA A 155 -25.78 4.94 6.45
N ARG A 156 -25.20 4.09 5.59
CA ARG A 156 -24.23 4.50 4.57
C ARG A 156 -24.18 3.54 3.38
N ALA A 157 -23.92 4.08 2.20
CA ALA A 157 -23.81 3.30 0.96
C ALA A 157 -22.49 2.52 0.84
N THR A 158 -21.40 3.07 1.39
CA THR A 158 -20.04 2.49 1.29
C THR A 158 -19.81 1.49 2.42
N ARG A 159 -19.04 0.42 2.18
CA ARG A 159 -18.52 -0.50 3.22
C ARG A 159 -17.11 -0.09 3.68
N ILE A 160 -16.77 -0.31 4.95
CA ILE A 160 -15.48 0.06 5.54
C ILE A 160 -14.67 -1.21 5.78
N MET A 161 -13.51 -1.28 5.13
CA MET A 161 -12.50 -2.30 5.36
C MET A 161 -11.40 -1.74 6.25
N VAL A 162 -11.01 -2.48 7.30
CA VAL A 162 -9.94 -2.09 8.21
C VAL A 162 -8.84 -3.14 8.17
N THR A 163 -7.61 -2.73 7.87
CA THR A 163 -6.44 -3.61 7.96
C THR A 163 -6.01 -3.75 9.41
N MET A 164 -5.93 -4.98 9.90
CA MET A 164 -5.59 -5.25 11.29
C MET A 164 -4.11 -4.98 11.57
N PRO A 165 -3.79 -4.22 12.64
CA PRO A 165 -2.43 -4.20 13.18
C PRO A 165 -2.15 -5.48 13.97
N SER A 166 -0.87 -5.82 14.18
CA SER A 166 -0.46 -6.99 14.98
C SER A 166 -1.07 -6.99 16.39
N GLU A 167 -1.30 -5.81 16.98
CA GLU A 167 -1.95 -5.63 18.29
C GLU A 167 -3.34 -6.29 18.36
N ALA A 168 -4.08 -6.36 17.24
CA ALA A 168 -5.40 -6.99 17.19
C ALA A 168 -5.36 -8.50 17.52
N ALA A 169 -4.21 -9.15 17.40
CA ALA A 169 -4.02 -10.53 17.83
C ALA A 169 -3.97 -10.70 19.36
N HIS A 170 -3.79 -9.61 20.11
CA HIS A 170 -3.57 -9.62 21.56
C HIS A 170 -4.57 -8.77 22.35
N ASP A 171 -5.13 -7.70 21.75
CA ASP A 171 -6.21 -6.92 22.37
C ASP A 171 -7.57 -7.17 21.68
N PRO A 172 -8.43 -8.04 22.26
CA PRO A 172 -9.78 -8.25 21.73
C PRO A 172 -10.69 -7.02 21.82
N ARG A 173 -10.38 -6.04 22.70
CA ARG A 173 -11.20 -4.82 22.83
C ARG A 173 -11.06 -3.94 21.60
N LEU A 174 -9.84 -3.83 21.05
CA LEU A 174 -9.58 -3.09 19.81
C LEU A 174 -10.49 -3.57 18.69
N VAL A 175 -10.58 -4.89 18.48
CA VAL A 175 -11.43 -5.48 17.44
C VAL A 175 -12.91 -5.17 17.67
N ARG A 176 -13.38 -5.25 18.92
CA ARG A 176 -14.75 -4.92 19.27
C ARG A 176 -15.07 -3.45 19.01
N GLU A 177 -14.21 -2.54 19.44
CA GLU A 177 -14.38 -1.10 19.25
C GLU A 177 -14.42 -0.73 17.76
N LEU A 178 -13.59 -1.36 16.93
CA LEU A 178 -13.62 -1.19 15.47
C LEU A 178 -14.95 -1.68 14.85
N LEU A 179 -15.48 -2.80 15.34
CA LEU A 179 -16.79 -3.31 14.91
C LEU A 179 -17.94 -2.39 15.33
N GLU A 180 -17.89 -1.85 16.55
CA GLU A 180 -18.86 -0.87 17.07
C GLU A 180 -18.77 0.48 16.33
N ALA A 181 -17.58 0.87 15.89
CA ALA A 181 -17.36 2.04 15.04
C ALA A 181 -17.86 1.83 13.60
N GLY A 182 -18.14 0.58 13.19
CA GLY A 182 -18.75 0.25 11.92
C GLY A 182 -17.80 -0.34 10.88
N MET A 183 -16.78 -1.11 11.29
CA MET A 183 -16.04 -1.99 10.38
C MET A 183 -16.98 -3.06 9.78
N ASP A 184 -16.96 -3.22 8.45
CA ASP A 184 -17.71 -4.27 7.73
C ASP A 184 -16.82 -5.41 7.26
N VAL A 185 -15.54 -5.10 6.99
CA VAL A 185 -14.54 -6.06 6.55
C VAL A 185 -13.26 -5.90 7.37
N MET A 186 -12.87 -6.97 8.05
CA MET A 186 -11.56 -7.11 8.67
C MET A 186 -10.59 -7.62 7.61
N ARG A 187 -9.59 -6.82 7.24
CA ARG A 187 -8.49 -7.25 6.37
C ARG A 187 -7.31 -7.73 7.23
N ILE A 188 -6.90 -8.98 7.04
CA ILE A 188 -5.68 -9.55 7.63
C ILE A 188 -4.64 -9.63 6.52
N ASN A 189 -3.48 -8.99 6.69
CA ASN A 189 -2.44 -8.94 5.69
C ASN A 189 -1.33 -9.95 6.00
N CYS A 190 -1.27 -11.05 5.24
CA CYS A 190 -0.30 -12.13 5.42
C CYS A 190 1.13 -11.75 5.02
N ALA A 191 1.35 -10.53 4.52
CA ALA A 191 2.68 -9.96 4.40
C ALA A 191 3.38 -9.78 5.77
N HIS A 192 2.62 -9.78 6.86
CA HIS A 192 3.10 -9.60 8.23
C HIS A 192 2.45 -10.64 9.16
N ASP A 193 3.01 -10.76 10.36
CA ASP A 193 2.57 -11.70 11.40
C ASP A 193 2.60 -13.18 10.95
N ASP A 194 1.95 -14.05 11.71
CA ASP A 194 1.92 -15.48 11.50
C ASP A 194 0.50 -16.07 11.60
N ALA A 195 0.37 -17.34 11.22
CA ALA A 195 -0.90 -18.07 11.25
C ALA A 195 -1.57 -18.07 12.62
N ALA A 196 -0.81 -18.07 13.72
CA ALA A 196 -1.38 -18.05 15.07
C ALA A 196 -2.02 -16.68 15.37
N SER A 197 -1.35 -15.61 14.97
CA SER A 197 -1.80 -14.23 15.10
C SER A 197 -3.06 -13.98 14.28
N TRP A 198 -3.09 -14.41 13.01
CA TRP A 198 -4.27 -14.28 12.14
C TRP A 198 -5.48 -15.03 12.71
N LYS A 199 -5.28 -16.26 13.20
CA LYS A 199 -6.32 -17.04 13.88
C LYS A 199 -6.81 -16.35 15.17
N ALA A 200 -5.93 -15.68 15.91
CA ALA A 200 -6.33 -14.90 17.07
C ALA A 200 -7.21 -13.71 16.69
N MET A 201 -6.82 -12.93 15.68
CA MET A 201 -7.63 -11.82 15.15
C MET A 201 -9.02 -12.29 14.71
N ALA A 202 -9.10 -13.39 13.96
CA ALA A 202 -10.37 -13.98 13.54
C ALA A 202 -11.24 -14.41 14.72
N ARG A 203 -10.66 -15.06 15.74
CA ARG A 203 -11.38 -15.43 16.97
C ARG A 203 -11.91 -14.21 17.72
N HIS A 204 -11.11 -13.15 17.82
CA HIS A 204 -11.53 -11.88 18.44
C HIS A 204 -12.71 -11.26 17.68
N LEU A 205 -12.69 -11.28 16.34
CA LEU A 205 -13.82 -10.81 15.56
C LEU A 205 -15.09 -11.61 15.83
N ARG A 206 -15.02 -12.95 15.76
CA ARG A 206 -16.19 -13.81 16.01
C ARG A 206 -16.72 -13.63 17.44
N ALA A 207 -15.87 -13.34 18.42
CA ALA A 207 -16.29 -12.99 19.77
C ALA A 207 -16.99 -11.62 19.83
N ALA A 208 -16.45 -10.61 19.15
CA ALA A 208 -17.05 -9.28 19.06
C ALA A 208 -18.42 -9.32 18.36
N GLU A 209 -18.58 -10.10 17.29
CA GLU A 209 -19.87 -10.31 16.61
C GLU A 209 -20.93 -10.87 17.58
N ARG A 210 -20.57 -11.86 18.40
CA ARG A 210 -21.47 -12.43 19.42
C ARG A 210 -21.87 -11.42 20.51
N GLN A 211 -20.95 -10.53 20.89
CA GLN A 211 -21.20 -9.54 21.93
C GLN A 211 -22.06 -8.36 21.43
N THR A 212 -21.83 -7.93 20.19
CA THR A 212 -22.43 -6.70 19.64
C THR A 212 -23.65 -6.96 18.77
N GLY A 213 -23.85 -8.20 18.31
CA GLY A 213 -24.88 -8.55 17.32
C GLY A 213 -24.59 -8.06 15.90
N ARG A 214 -23.42 -7.44 15.67
CA ARG A 214 -23.00 -6.94 14.35
C ARG A 214 -22.26 -8.02 13.58
N ARG A 215 -22.27 -7.92 12.25
CA ARG A 215 -21.59 -8.85 11.34
C ARG A 215 -20.42 -8.17 10.64
N CYS A 216 -19.35 -8.93 10.39
CA CYS A 216 -18.17 -8.47 9.67
C CYS A 216 -17.53 -9.63 8.90
N ARG A 217 -17.16 -9.37 7.65
CA ARG A 217 -16.40 -10.32 6.81
C ARG A 217 -14.92 -10.29 7.18
N ILE A 218 -14.24 -11.42 7.02
CA ILE A 218 -12.78 -11.52 7.11
C ILE A 218 -12.22 -11.68 5.70
N GLN A 219 -11.48 -10.68 5.25
CA GLN A 219 -10.66 -10.77 4.05
C GLN A 219 -9.21 -11.06 4.46
N VAL A 220 -8.61 -12.07 3.84
CA VAL A 220 -7.19 -12.40 4.04
C VAL A 220 -6.42 -12.05 2.78
N ASP A 221 -5.53 -11.08 2.89
CA ASP A 221 -4.70 -10.62 1.78
C ASP A 221 -3.35 -11.36 1.81
N LEU A 222 -3.15 -12.26 0.84
CA LEU A 222 -1.92 -13.06 0.70
C LEU A 222 -0.73 -12.17 0.35
N ALA A 223 0.48 -12.64 0.70
CA ALA A 223 1.69 -11.88 0.49
C ALA A 223 2.05 -11.71 -0.99
N GLY A 224 1.81 -12.76 -1.78
CA GLY A 224 2.24 -12.85 -3.17
C GLY A 224 3.76 -12.86 -3.33
N PRO A 225 4.26 -12.89 -4.58
CA PRO A 225 5.69 -12.77 -4.86
C PRO A 225 6.19 -11.36 -4.52
N LYS A 226 6.79 -11.22 -3.33
CA LYS A 226 7.32 -9.94 -2.86
C LYS A 226 8.65 -9.60 -3.51
N LEU A 227 8.66 -8.51 -4.26
CA LEU A 227 9.86 -7.88 -4.79
C LEU A 227 10.24 -6.68 -3.90
N ARG A 228 11.20 -6.89 -2.99
CA ARG A 228 11.64 -5.91 -2.00
C ARG A 228 13.15 -5.91 -1.82
N THR A 229 13.66 -4.86 -1.18
CA THR A 229 15.02 -4.82 -0.66
C THR A 229 15.13 -5.64 0.63
N GLY A 230 16.20 -6.42 0.78
CA GLY A 230 16.48 -7.16 2.01
C GLY A 230 16.98 -6.29 3.17
N ALA A 231 17.49 -6.95 4.21
CA ALA A 231 18.01 -6.32 5.41
C ALA A 231 19.22 -5.41 5.10
N LEU A 232 19.42 -4.40 5.95
CA LEU A 232 20.59 -3.52 5.92
C LEU A 232 21.60 -3.91 7.00
N ARG A 233 22.88 -3.65 6.74
CA ARG A 233 23.96 -3.89 7.70
C ARG A 233 23.73 -3.06 8.96
N GLU A 234 23.67 -3.74 10.09
CA GLU A 234 23.62 -3.11 11.39
C GLU A 234 25.00 -2.54 11.75
N LEU A 235 25.05 -1.28 12.18
CA LEU A 235 26.29 -0.66 12.67
C LEU A 235 26.47 -0.79 14.20
N GLY A 236 25.44 -1.25 14.90
CA GLY A 236 25.45 -1.42 16.35
C GLY A 236 24.06 -1.25 16.97
N GLN A 237 24.01 -1.25 18.30
CA GLN A 237 22.78 -1.11 19.07
C GLN A 237 22.75 0.25 19.76
N LEU A 238 21.77 1.09 19.42
CA LEU A 238 21.73 2.48 19.86
C LEU A 238 20.30 2.93 20.16
N LEU A 239 20.09 3.56 21.31
CA LEU A 239 18.87 4.26 21.67
C LEU A 239 19.12 5.76 21.77
N LYS A 240 18.28 6.55 21.10
CA LYS A 240 18.33 8.02 21.17
C LYS A 240 17.19 8.57 22.00
N LEU A 241 17.52 9.16 23.14
CA LEU A 241 16.57 9.92 23.96
C LEU A 241 16.70 11.41 23.69
N LYS A 242 15.57 12.10 23.58
CA LYS A 242 15.52 13.56 23.41
C LYS A 242 14.49 14.18 24.37
N PRO A 243 14.84 15.24 25.10
CA PRO A 243 13.87 16.03 25.83
C PRO A 243 13.01 16.85 24.86
N GLU A 244 11.79 17.16 25.26
CA GLU A 244 10.94 18.12 24.55
C GLU A 244 11.41 19.54 24.90
N ARG A 245 11.54 20.40 23.88
CA ARG A 245 12.03 21.76 24.03
C ARG A 245 11.11 22.75 23.34
N ASP A 246 11.02 23.96 23.90
CA ASP A 246 10.31 25.08 23.27
C ASP A 246 11.11 25.68 22.09
N ALA A 247 10.52 26.66 21.42
CA ALA A 247 11.16 27.38 20.31
C ALA A 247 12.45 28.11 20.70
N PHE A 248 12.67 28.38 22.00
CA PHE A 248 13.86 29.02 22.54
C PHE A 248 14.90 28.00 23.05
N GLY A 249 14.65 26.70 22.88
CA GLY A 249 15.56 25.62 23.28
C GLY A 249 15.53 25.28 24.77
N ARG A 250 14.58 25.82 25.55
CA ARG A 250 14.37 25.48 26.96
C ARG A 250 13.62 24.16 27.06
N VAL A 251 13.95 23.35 28.07
CA VAL A 251 13.33 22.02 28.26
C VAL A 251 11.91 22.18 28.79
N LEU A 252 10.92 21.73 28.02
CA LEU A 252 9.50 21.65 28.43
C LEU A 252 9.23 20.36 29.20
N ARG A 253 9.74 19.23 28.68
CA ARG A 253 9.68 17.94 29.35
C ARG A 253 11.03 17.23 29.24
N PRO A 254 11.57 16.70 30.35
CA PRO A 254 12.80 15.93 30.29
C PRO A 254 12.57 14.65 29.47
N ALA A 255 13.64 14.15 28.86
CA ALA A 255 13.61 12.80 28.33
C ALA A 255 13.46 11.83 29.50
N ARG A 256 12.57 10.85 29.37
CA ARG A 256 12.28 9.86 30.41
C ARG A 256 12.61 8.47 29.89
N ILE A 257 13.22 7.66 30.74
CA ILE A 257 13.51 6.25 30.46
C ILE A 257 13.21 5.38 31.67
N GLU A 258 12.52 4.27 31.41
CA GLU A 258 12.26 3.19 32.35
C GLU A 258 13.38 2.15 32.24
N LEU A 259 13.88 1.69 33.37
CA LEU A 259 14.99 0.74 33.49
C LEU A 259 14.50 -0.48 34.24
N VAL A 260 14.82 -1.67 33.76
CA VAL A 260 14.41 -2.92 34.40
C VAL A 260 15.59 -3.84 34.66
N GLY A 261 15.52 -4.56 35.78
CA GLY A 261 16.62 -5.40 36.29
C GLY A 261 16.72 -6.76 35.61
N ALA A 262 16.54 -6.81 34.29
CA ALA A 262 16.65 -8.03 33.49
C ALA A 262 17.21 -7.66 32.11
N GLU A 263 17.89 -8.60 31.44
CA GLU A 263 18.26 -8.47 30.03
C GLU A 263 17.00 -8.59 29.15
N THR A 264 16.12 -7.60 29.21
CA THR A 264 14.94 -7.53 28.36
C THR A 264 15.29 -6.83 27.05
N GLN A 265 14.86 -7.40 25.92
CA GLN A 265 14.76 -6.61 24.70
C GLN A 265 13.76 -5.46 24.92
N PRO A 266 14.06 -4.23 24.50
CA PRO A 266 13.12 -3.12 24.58
C PRO A 266 11.86 -3.47 23.78
N VAL A 267 10.70 -3.39 24.43
CA VAL A 267 9.39 -3.57 23.80
C VAL A 267 8.86 -2.21 23.38
N GLY A 268 8.63 -2.01 22.07
CA GLY A 268 7.95 -0.84 21.53
C GLY A 268 8.80 0.44 21.41
N THR A 269 8.12 1.58 21.29
CA THR A 269 8.71 2.91 21.06
C THR A 269 9.36 3.47 22.32
N ALA A 270 10.64 3.12 22.51
CA ALA A 270 11.69 3.99 23.04
C ALA A 270 11.60 4.56 24.47
N ALA A 271 11.04 3.84 25.46
CA ALA A 271 11.08 4.29 26.85
C ALA A 271 11.40 3.22 27.90
N ARG A 272 11.71 1.96 27.55
CA ARG A 272 12.06 0.91 28.53
C ARG A 272 13.28 0.10 28.10
N ILE A 273 14.30 0.00 28.95
CA ILE A 273 15.53 -0.75 28.66
C ILE A 273 15.95 -1.66 29.82
N GLY A 274 16.64 -2.75 29.49
CA GLY A 274 17.30 -3.60 30.49
C GLY A 274 18.58 -2.97 31.01
N VAL A 275 18.83 -3.10 32.31
CA VAL A 275 20.11 -2.79 32.97
C VAL A 275 20.46 -3.88 33.97
N SER A 276 21.68 -3.89 34.48
CA SER A 276 22.08 -4.82 35.55
C SER A 276 21.10 -4.78 36.73
N ALA A 277 20.62 -5.94 37.18
CA ALA A 277 19.61 -6.07 38.24
C ALA A 277 20.00 -5.35 39.55
N ASP A 278 21.29 -5.29 39.85
CA ASP A 278 21.81 -4.60 41.04
C ASP A 278 21.56 -3.10 41.03
N ILE A 279 21.56 -2.45 39.86
CA ILE A 279 21.22 -1.03 39.72
C ILE A 279 19.79 -0.81 40.20
N VAL A 280 18.84 -1.64 39.73
CA VAL A 280 17.42 -1.53 40.09
C VAL A 280 17.18 -1.85 41.56
N ARG A 281 17.87 -2.87 42.10
CA ARG A 281 17.72 -3.28 43.50
C ARG A 281 18.30 -2.27 44.50
N ARG A 282 19.41 -1.60 44.18
CA ARG A 282 20.13 -0.72 45.13
C ARG A 282 19.82 0.77 44.99
N ALA A 283 19.25 1.20 43.88
CA ALA A 283 18.81 2.57 43.71
C ALA A 283 17.80 2.99 44.79
N ALA A 284 17.84 4.26 45.16
CA ALA A 284 16.86 4.93 46.01
C ALA A 284 16.46 6.29 45.39
N ASN A 285 15.32 6.83 45.84
CA ASN A 285 14.90 8.18 45.46
C ASN A 285 16.00 9.21 45.78
N GLY A 286 16.33 10.05 44.79
CA GLY A 286 17.40 11.05 44.89
C GLY A 286 18.76 10.59 44.32
N ASP A 287 18.94 9.30 44.04
CA ASP A 287 20.14 8.81 43.34
C ASP A 287 20.18 9.30 41.88
N ARG A 288 21.38 9.25 41.30
CA ARG A 288 21.64 9.62 39.90
C ARG A 288 22.30 8.48 39.16
N LEU A 289 21.98 8.35 37.88
CA LEU A 289 22.65 7.44 36.97
C LEU A 289 23.57 8.22 36.06
N ARG A 290 24.85 7.84 36.03
CA ARG A 290 25.85 8.45 35.16
C ARG A 290 26.24 7.47 34.06
N VAL A 291 26.24 7.94 32.81
CA VAL A 291 26.61 7.13 31.64
C VAL A 291 27.41 7.97 30.66
N ARG A 292 28.41 7.34 30.01
CA ARG A 292 29.09 7.93 28.86
C ARG A 292 28.33 7.56 27.59
N ASP A 293 27.84 8.56 26.87
CA ASP A 293 27.09 8.35 25.63
C ASP A 293 27.99 7.94 24.46
N ALA A 294 27.39 7.47 23.36
CA ALA A 294 28.09 7.03 22.15
C ALA A 294 28.88 8.15 21.43
N ARG A 295 28.74 9.40 21.85
CA ARG A 295 29.50 10.56 21.36
C ARG A 295 30.64 10.93 22.34
N GLY A 296 30.89 10.10 23.34
CA GLY A 296 31.90 10.31 24.37
C GLY A 296 31.50 11.29 25.47
N LYS A 297 30.25 11.80 25.49
CA LYS A 297 29.79 12.79 26.47
C LYS A 297 29.17 12.10 27.68
N THR A 298 29.60 12.49 28.88
CA THR A 298 28.97 12.04 30.13
C THR A 298 27.58 12.67 30.30
N ARG A 299 26.61 11.88 30.72
CA ARG A 299 25.23 12.27 31.00
C ARG A 299 24.84 11.78 32.38
N GLU A 300 24.12 12.63 33.09
CA GLU A 300 23.47 12.28 34.35
C GLU A 300 21.96 12.23 34.14
N LEU A 301 21.36 11.19 34.66
CA LEU A 301 19.92 10.99 34.70
C LEU A 301 19.50 10.99 36.17
N ALA A 302 18.57 11.86 36.53
CA ALA A 302 18.01 11.90 37.87
C ALA A 302 16.94 10.81 38.01
N LEU A 303 16.95 10.04 39.10
CA LEU A 303 15.87 9.10 39.36
C LEU A 303 14.61 9.85 39.79
N ALA A 304 13.54 9.69 39.02
CA ALA A 304 12.25 10.34 39.25
C ALA A 304 11.24 9.42 39.96
N ARG A 305 11.28 8.11 39.71
CA ARG A 305 10.44 7.10 40.38
C ARG A 305 11.16 5.77 40.49
N GLN A 306 10.85 5.02 41.55
CA GLN A 306 11.26 3.63 41.73
C GLN A 306 10.05 2.80 42.15
N ASP A 307 9.87 1.67 41.47
CA ASP A 307 8.95 0.60 41.88
C ASP A 307 9.77 -0.67 42.20
N ALA A 308 9.12 -1.75 42.66
CA ALA A 308 9.79 -2.97 43.10
C ALA A 308 10.71 -3.64 42.05
N HIS A 309 10.45 -3.38 40.75
CA HIS A 309 11.17 -4.02 39.63
C HIS A 309 11.60 -3.04 38.53
N THR A 310 11.31 -1.75 38.68
CA THR A 310 11.54 -0.75 37.63
C THR A 310 12.05 0.56 38.24
N LEU A 311 12.94 1.23 37.51
CA LEU A 311 13.36 2.60 37.81
C LEU A 311 12.93 3.51 36.67
N VAL A 312 12.61 4.75 37.00
CA VAL A 312 12.37 5.81 36.03
C VAL A 312 13.43 6.87 36.23
N ALA A 313 14.18 7.15 35.17
CA ALA A 313 15.22 8.17 35.15
C ALA A 313 14.90 9.25 34.11
N GLU A 314 15.28 10.49 34.42
CA GLU A 314 14.99 11.67 33.62
C GLU A 314 16.25 12.49 33.32
N LEU A 315 16.30 13.11 32.13
CA LEU A 315 17.39 13.99 31.74
C LEU A 315 16.94 15.17 30.85
N GLY A 316 17.54 16.34 31.08
CA GLY A 316 17.29 17.57 30.30
C GLY A 316 18.10 17.68 28.99
N HIS A 317 18.88 16.66 28.65
CA HIS A 317 19.77 16.64 27.47
C HIS A 317 19.50 15.44 26.58
N SER A 318 19.94 15.49 25.32
CA SER A 318 19.87 14.31 24.46
C SER A 318 20.93 13.28 24.85
N LEU A 319 20.53 12.02 24.97
CA LEU A 319 21.38 10.87 25.26
C LEU A 319 21.39 9.90 24.07
N TYR A 320 22.58 9.41 23.72
CA TYR A 320 22.82 8.42 22.68
C TYR A 320 23.39 7.19 23.38
N LEU A 321 22.53 6.30 23.83
CA LEU A 321 22.90 5.16 24.65
C LEU A 321 23.25 3.98 23.75
N GLN A 322 24.40 3.34 23.98
CA GLN A 322 24.83 2.15 23.24
C GLN A 322 24.58 0.88 24.09
N GLY A 323 24.23 -0.23 23.43
CA GLY A 323 24.13 -1.53 24.10
C GLY A 323 25.48 -1.89 24.74
N GLY A 324 25.45 -2.38 25.98
CA GLY A 324 26.66 -2.68 26.76
C GLY A 324 27.36 -1.45 27.38
N ALA A 325 26.84 -0.24 27.21
CA ALA A 325 27.43 0.95 27.84
C ALA A 325 27.47 0.81 29.37
N VAL A 326 28.56 1.27 29.97
CA VAL A 326 28.74 1.28 31.43
C VAL A 326 27.83 2.33 32.05
N ILE A 327 26.99 1.92 33.00
CA ILE A 327 26.11 2.79 33.78
C ILE A 327 26.52 2.75 35.25
N GLU A 328 26.65 3.91 35.87
CA GLU A 328 27.07 4.05 37.26
C GLU A 328 25.92 4.60 38.09
N LEU A 329 25.67 3.99 39.25
CA LEU A 329 24.73 4.51 40.24
C LEU A 329 25.49 5.37 41.25
N TRP A 330 25.03 6.60 41.44
CA TRP A 330 25.61 7.60 42.32
C TRP A 330 24.60 8.05 43.37
N ARG A 331 25.05 8.17 44.61
CA ARG A 331 24.31 8.82 45.70
C ARG A 331 25.17 9.96 46.23
N GLU A 332 24.62 11.16 46.20
CA GLU A 332 25.39 12.38 46.46
C GLU A 332 26.65 12.41 45.57
N ASP A 333 27.85 12.44 46.17
CA ASP A 333 29.13 12.45 45.45
C ASP A 333 29.85 11.09 45.46
N SER A 334 29.17 10.00 45.89
CA SER A 334 29.74 8.66 45.98
C SER A 334 29.15 7.70 44.96
N ARG A 335 30.01 7.01 44.20
CA ARG A 335 29.60 5.93 43.30
C ARG A 335 29.28 4.67 44.12
N LEU A 336 28.03 4.23 44.07
CA LEU A 336 27.56 3.05 44.79
C LEU A 336 27.94 1.75 44.08
N LEU A 337 27.67 1.68 42.77
CA LEU A 337 28.00 0.51 41.95
C LEU A 337 28.05 0.86 40.46
N THR A 338 28.61 -0.06 39.70
CA THR A 338 28.69 -0.01 38.24
C THR A 338 27.91 -1.19 37.67
N GLY A 339 27.12 -0.92 36.64
CA GLY A 339 26.43 -1.92 35.85
C GLY A 339 26.60 -1.66 34.35
N SER A 340 25.81 -2.35 33.56
CA SER A 340 25.77 -2.22 32.10
C SER A 340 24.34 -2.02 31.61
N VAL A 341 24.25 -1.38 30.44
CA VAL A 341 23.03 -1.32 29.64
C VAL A 341 22.88 -2.64 28.88
N GLY A 342 21.69 -3.22 28.90
CA GLY A 342 21.36 -4.42 28.16
C GLY A 342 21.28 -4.20 26.64
N ARG A 343 20.64 -5.15 25.95
CA ARG A 343 20.46 -5.08 24.48
C ARG A 343 19.58 -3.88 24.10
N LEU A 344 20.01 -3.09 23.13
CA LEU A 344 19.23 -1.98 22.56
C LEU A 344 18.81 -2.30 21.10
N PRO A 345 17.87 -1.55 20.50
CA PRO A 345 17.50 -1.75 19.11
C PRO A 345 18.70 -1.58 18.20
N ALA A 346 18.84 -2.46 17.22
CA ALA A 346 19.87 -2.33 16.21
C ALA A 346 19.60 -1.10 15.31
N VAL A 347 20.67 -0.42 14.92
CA VAL A 347 20.62 0.70 13.99
C VAL A 347 21.28 0.29 12.69
N ALA A 348 20.45 0.14 11.66
CA ALA A 348 20.89 -0.02 10.28
C ALA A 348 20.64 1.32 9.55
N PRO A 349 21.68 2.11 9.24
CA PRO A 349 21.51 3.34 8.48
C PRO A 349 21.02 3.02 7.07
N PRO A 350 20.20 3.90 6.45
CA PRO A 350 19.83 3.74 5.06
C PRO A 350 21.05 3.88 4.15
N ILE A 351 20.96 3.26 2.97
CA ILE A 351 21.90 3.51 1.87
C ILE A 351 21.54 4.85 1.23
N VAL A 352 22.51 5.74 1.04
CA VAL A 352 22.28 7.05 0.43
C VAL A 352 22.73 7.03 -1.04
N LEU A 353 21.77 7.13 -1.95
CA LEU A 353 22.00 7.06 -3.40
C LEU A 353 21.84 8.43 -4.04
N HIS A 354 22.80 8.80 -4.89
CA HIS A 354 22.78 10.00 -5.72
C HIS A 354 22.63 9.64 -7.19
N ARG A 355 22.19 10.59 -8.00
CA ARG A 355 22.16 10.44 -9.46
C ARG A 355 23.59 10.20 -9.96
N GLY A 356 23.75 9.14 -10.76
CA GLY A 356 25.04 8.68 -11.28
C GLY A 356 25.72 7.61 -10.42
N ASP A 357 25.27 7.38 -9.18
CA ASP A 357 25.80 6.29 -8.36
C ASP A 357 25.46 4.92 -8.99
N THR A 358 26.30 3.94 -8.72
CA THR A 358 26.05 2.53 -9.01
C THR A 358 25.52 1.83 -7.75
N LEU A 359 24.40 1.13 -7.89
CA LEU A 359 23.82 0.25 -6.88
C LEU A 359 23.89 -1.19 -7.39
N LEU A 360 24.37 -2.11 -6.55
CA LEU A 360 24.42 -3.53 -6.84
C LEU A 360 23.27 -4.25 -6.13
N LEU A 361 22.38 -4.88 -6.88
CA LEU A 361 21.37 -5.78 -6.30
C LEU A 361 21.96 -7.19 -6.20
N THR A 362 21.99 -7.76 -5.00
CA THR A 362 22.56 -9.09 -4.77
C THR A 362 21.46 -10.15 -4.67
N ARG A 363 21.70 -11.31 -5.29
CA ARG A 363 20.81 -12.47 -5.17
C ARG A 363 20.91 -13.12 -3.80
N SER A 364 22.12 -13.17 -3.23
CA SER A 364 22.34 -13.61 -1.85
C SER A 364 21.71 -12.63 -0.85
N ALA A 365 21.18 -13.18 0.25
CA ALA A 365 20.54 -12.43 1.34
C ALA A 365 21.54 -11.66 2.24
N GLU A 366 22.63 -11.16 1.66
CA GLU A 366 23.62 -10.37 2.37
C GLU A 366 23.03 -9.02 2.83
N PRO A 367 23.33 -8.57 4.07
CA PRO A 367 22.90 -7.27 4.52
C PRO A 367 23.47 -6.15 3.65
N GLY A 368 22.56 -5.32 3.12
CA GLY A 368 22.91 -4.20 2.26
C GLY A 368 23.77 -3.17 2.99
N CYS A 369 24.68 -2.54 2.26
CA CYS A 369 25.56 -1.51 2.81
C CYS A 369 25.76 -0.36 1.83
N ASP A 370 26.04 0.81 2.39
CA ASP A 370 26.29 2.00 1.61
C ASP A 370 27.62 1.91 0.83
N ALA A 371 27.76 2.76 -0.18
CA ALA A 371 28.98 2.86 -0.98
C ALA A 371 30.15 3.29 -0.10
N MET A 372 31.31 2.66 -0.30
CA MET A 372 32.55 3.09 0.33
C MET A 372 33.22 4.13 -0.55
N ARG A 373 33.47 5.32 0.02
CA ARG A 373 34.08 6.46 -0.66
C ARG A 373 35.49 6.69 -0.15
N SER A 374 36.40 7.01 -1.05
CA SER A 374 37.74 7.46 -0.70
C SER A 374 37.70 8.83 -0.01
N ALA A 375 38.82 9.27 0.58
CA ALA A 375 38.95 10.59 1.20
C ALA A 375 38.63 11.76 0.23
N GLY A 376 38.75 11.53 -1.09
CA GLY A 376 38.39 12.49 -2.14
C GLY A 376 36.94 12.39 -2.63
N GLY A 377 36.09 11.56 -2.00
CA GLY A 377 34.67 11.42 -2.33
C GLY A 377 34.34 10.47 -3.49
N LYS A 378 35.35 9.87 -4.13
CA LYS A 378 35.17 8.89 -5.20
C LYS A 378 34.69 7.56 -4.63
N ILE A 379 33.69 6.95 -5.24
CA ILE A 379 33.21 5.61 -4.87
C ILE A 379 34.28 4.58 -5.26
N GLU A 380 34.78 3.83 -4.28
CA GLU A 380 35.70 2.70 -4.47
C GLU A 380 34.94 1.39 -4.54
N VAL A 381 33.94 1.23 -3.67
CA VAL A 381 33.05 0.08 -3.64
C VAL A 381 31.61 0.60 -3.74
N PRO A 382 30.85 0.21 -4.78
CA PRO A 382 29.46 0.59 -4.92
C PRO A 382 28.59 0.17 -3.73
N ALA A 383 27.47 0.87 -3.54
CA ALA A 383 26.46 0.43 -2.59
C ALA A 383 25.86 -0.90 -3.04
N ARG A 384 25.41 -1.72 -2.10
CA ARG A 384 24.73 -2.99 -2.43
C ARG A 384 23.54 -3.27 -1.53
N ILE A 385 22.56 -4.00 -2.05
CA ILE A 385 21.40 -4.45 -1.28
C ILE A 385 20.80 -5.72 -1.88
N HIS A 386 20.34 -6.63 -1.03
CA HIS A 386 19.65 -7.84 -1.50
C HIS A 386 18.32 -7.50 -2.18
N CYS A 387 18.05 -8.16 -3.31
CA CYS A 387 16.73 -8.16 -3.97
C CYS A 387 16.04 -9.50 -3.70
N THR A 388 14.86 -9.46 -3.05
CA THR A 388 14.20 -10.67 -2.53
C THR A 388 13.60 -11.57 -3.61
N LEU A 389 13.42 -11.07 -4.83
CA LEU A 389 12.79 -11.84 -5.90
C LEU A 389 13.85 -12.46 -6.83
N ASP A 390 13.97 -13.78 -6.75
CA ASP A 390 14.92 -14.57 -7.56
C ASP A 390 14.74 -14.33 -9.07
N ALA A 391 13.49 -14.23 -9.53
CA ALA A 391 13.17 -14.04 -10.94
C ALA A 391 13.75 -12.75 -11.54
N ALA A 392 14.03 -11.73 -10.72
CA ALA A 392 14.71 -10.51 -11.17
C ALA A 392 16.07 -10.83 -11.81
N PHE A 393 16.84 -11.74 -11.21
CA PHE A 393 18.16 -12.14 -11.70
C PHE A 393 18.08 -12.99 -12.96
N LEU A 394 16.96 -13.68 -13.19
CA LEU A 394 16.76 -14.49 -14.38
C LEU A 394 16.20 -13.70 -15.56
N GLN A 395 15.44 -12.63 -15.31
CA GLN A 395 14.55 -12.03 -16.32
C GLN A 395 14.80 -10.55 -16.58
N ALA A 396 15.35 -9.78 -15.62
CA ALA A 396 15.64 -8.35 -15.83
C ALA A 396 16.80 -8.18 -16.83
N ARG A 397 16.64 -7.24 -17.76
CA ARG A 397 17.60 -7.05 -18.87
C ARG A 397 18.31 -5.70 -18.81
N PRO A 398 19.55 -5.61 -19.31
CA PRO A 398 20.22 -4.33 -19.52
C PRO A 398 19.36 -3.35 -20.34
N GLY A 399 19.33 -2.09 -19.91
CA GLY A 399 18.52 -1.03 -20.49
C GLY A 399 17.15 -0.85 -19.84
N GLU A 400 16.64 -1.84 -19.09
CA GLU A 400 15.33 -1.74 -18.45
C GLU A 400 15.35 -0.80 -17.23
N PRO A 401 14.29 -0.01 -17.01
CA PRO A 401 14.16 0.83 -15.84
C PRO A 401 13.88 0.00 -14.58
N VAL A 402 14.37 0.48 -13.43
CA VAL A 402 14.08 -0.07 -12.11
C VAL A 402 13.79 1.05 -11.12
N TRP A 403 12.79 0.84 -10.26
CA TRP A 403 12.33 1.81 -9.27
C TRP A 403 12.33 1.23 -7.87
N PHE A 404 12.65 2.07 -6.88
CA PHE A 404 12.69 1.70 -5.46
C PHE A 404 11.91 2.69 -4.59
N ASP A 405 11.46 2.23 -3.42
CA ASP A 405 10.76 3.03 -2.39
C ASP A 405 9.61 3.85 -3.00
N ASP A 406 8.62 3.17 -3.56
CA ASP A 406 7.42 3.77 -4.15
C ASP A 406 7.74 4.81 -5.25
N GLY A 407 8.77 4.54 -6.05
CA GLY A 407 9.18 5.38 -7.18
C GLY A 407 10.08 6.57 -6.82
N ARG A 408 10.51 6.71 -5.57
CA ARG A 408 11.38 7.82 -5.11
C ARG A 408 12.82 7.71 -5.61
N ILE A 409 13.26 6.52 -5.97
CA ILE A 409 14.59 6.25 -6.51
C ILE A 409 14.40 5.50 -7.81
N GLY A 410 15.04 5.97 -8.87
CA GLY A 410 14.98 5.37 -10.19
C GLY A 410 16.38 5.09 -10.72
N GLY A 411 16.51 3.99 -11.44
CA GLY A 411 17.73 3.60 -12.11
C GLY A 411 17.46 2.86 -13.40
N VAL A 412 18.55 2.50 -14.08
CA VAL A 412 18.54 1.66 -15.27
C VAL A 412 19.47 0.49 -15.03
N VAL A 413 19.04 -0.71 -15.39
CA VAL A 413 19.88 -1.91 -15.34
C VAL A 413 20.99 -1.76 -16.37
N GLU A 414 22.25 -1.79 -15.92
CA GLU A 414 23.41 -1.76 -16.80
C GLU A 414 23.89 -3.17 -17.17
N ALA A 415 23.83 -4.09 -16.20
CA ALA A 415 24.23 -5.48 -16.37
C ALA A 415 23.44 -6.38 -15.42
N ASN A 416 23.23 -7.63 -15.83
CA ASN A 416 22.69 -8.70 -14.99
C ASN A 416 23.44 -9.99 -15.35
N ASP A 417 24.18 -10.56 -14.40
CA ASP A 417 24.97 -11.79 -14.57
C ASP A 417 24.33 -13.02 -13.89
N HIS A 418 23.05 -12.91 -13.52
CA HIS A 418 22.26 -13.90 -12.77
C HIS A 418 22.57 -14.03 -11.27
N GLU A 419 23.62 -13.37 -10.76
CA GLU A 419 23.91 -13.31 -9.31
C GLU A 419 23.89 -11.86 -8.79
N LEU A 420 24.18 -10.92 -9.68
CA LEU A 420 24.31 -9.50 -9.44
C LEU A 420 23.62 -8.71 -10.55
N ILE A 421 22.76 -7.78 -10.16
CA ILE A 421 22.21 -6.77 -11.09
C ILE A 421 22.89 -5.44 -10.78
N THR A 422 23.60 -4.90 -11.77
CA THR A 422 24.23 -3.58 -11.68
C THR A 422 23.24 -2.54 -12.16
N VAL A 423 22.91 -1.58 -11.30
CA VAL A 423 21.95 -0.51 -11.56
C VAL A 423 22.65 0.84 -11.49
N ARG A 424 22.53 1.65 -12.53
CA ARG A 424 22.92 3.06 -12.48
C ARG A 424 21.74 3.92 -12.07
N ILE A 425 21.91 4.68 -11.00
CA ILE A 425 20.88 5.56 -10.47
C ILE A 425 20.71 6.77 -11.39
N THR A 426 19.49 6.96 -11.90
CA THR A 426 19.13 8.05 -12.81
C THR A 426 18.24 9.09 -12.13
N HIS A 427 17.53 8.70 -11.07
CA HIS A 427 16.63 9.55 -10.30
C HIS A 427 16.86 9.39 -8.80
N ALA A 428 17.21 10.50 -8.14
CA ALA A 428 17.33 10.63 -6.69
C ALA A 428 17.14 12.11 -6.30
N GLY A 429 16.86 12.38 -5.02
CA GLY A 429 16.80 13.74 -4.49
C GLY A 429 18.15 14.48 -4.57
N ALA A 430 18.12 15.81 -4.49
CA ALA A 430 19.32 16.66 -4.61
C ALA A 430 20.40 16.33 -3.56
N GLU A 431 19.98 16.06 -2.32
CA GLU A 431 20.86 15.66 -1.19
C GLU A 431 21.02 14.13 -1.09
N GLY A 432 20.68 13.39 -2.16
CA GLY A 432 20.59 11.94 -2.17
C GLY A 432 19.27 11.40 -1.61
N SER A 433 18.90 10.21 -2.07
CA SER A 433 17.72 9.47 -1.62
C SER A 433 18.12 8.32 -0.70
N ARG A 434 17.35 8.12 0.38
CA ARG A 434 17.62 7.13 1.42
C ARG A 434 16.88 5.83 1.15
N LEU A 435 17.58 4.82 0.64
CA LEU A 435 17.04 3.47 0.49
C LEU A 435 17.11 2.71 1.83
N ARG A 436 15.98 2.15 2.26
CA ARG A 436 15.83 1.38 3.51
C ARG A 436 15.59 -0.09 3.21
N ALA A 437 15.66 -0.94 4.23
CA ALA A 437 15.20 -2.32 4.15
C ALA A 437 13.68 -2.39 3.91
N GLU A 438 13.22 -3.54 3.38
CA GLU A 438 11.82 -3.87 3.11
C GLU A 438 11.08 -2.89 2.17
N LYS A 439 11.82 -2.12 1.36
CA LYS A 439 11.26 -1.22 0.35
C LYS A 439 10.94 -1.97 -0.93
N GLY A 440 9.81 -1.62 -1.55
CA GLY A 440 9.41 -2.20 -2.83
C GLY A 440 10.43 -1.89 -3.91
N ILE A 441 10.70 -2.88 -4.76
CA ILE A 441 11.43 -2.73 -6.02
C ILE A 441 10.42 -2.97 -7.15
N ASN A 442 10.53 -2.25 -8.25
CA ASN A 442 9.64 -2.42 -9.40
C ASN A 442 10.44 -2.37 -10.70
N PHE A 443 10.25 -3.37 -11.56
CA PHE A 443 10.75 -3.41 -12.92
C PHE A 443 9.56 -3.35 -13.87
N PRO A 444 9.13 -2.16 -14.33
CA PRO A 444 7.87 -2.01 -15.06
C PRO A 444 7.90 -2.64 -16.46
N GLU A 445 9.08 -2.87 -17.04
CA GLU A 445 9.24 -3.48 -18.36
C GLU A 445 9.59 -4.97 -18.31
N THR A 446 10.10 -5.47 -17.17
CA THR A 446 10.44 -6.88 -17.02
C THR A 446 9.17 -7.72 -16.89
N GLN A 447 8.98 -8.67 -17.79
CA GLN A 447 7.89 -9.64 -17.69
C GLN A 447 8.29 -10.79 -16.78
N PHE A 448 7.73 -10.80 -15.57
CA PHE A 448 7.98 -11.87 -14.63
C PHE A 448 7.13 -13.11 -14.95
N ALA A 449 7.78 -14.19 -15.37
CA ALA A 449 7.11 -15.49 -15.53
C ALA A 449 7.02 -16.21 -14.17
N LEU A 450 6.19 -15.66 -13.28
CA LEU A 450 5.99 -16.17 -11.92
C LEU A 450 4.55 -16.63 -11.70
N SER A 451 4.39 -17.64 -10.84
CA SER A 451 3.09 -17.93 -10.26
C SER A 451 2.61 -16.74 -9.43
N ALA A 452 1.33 -16.43 -9.52
CA ALA A 452 0.71 -15.43 -8.65
C ALA A 452 0.72 -15.85 -7.17
N LEU A 453 0.75 -17.17 -6.91
CA LEU A 453 0.84 -17.76 -5.59
C LEU A 453 2.22 -18.39 -5.39
N THR A 454 2.90 -18.00 -4.32
CA THR A 454 4.15 -18.63 -3.87
C THR A 454 3.87 -19.87 -3.02
N ASP A 455 4.89 -20.70 -2.79
CA ASP A 455 4.76 -21.85 -1.86
C ASP A 455 4.33 -21.42 -0.46
N LYS A 456 4.78 -20.24 -0.01
CA LYS A 456 4.33 -19.64 1.24
C LYS A 456 2.85 -19.27 1.17
N ASP A 457 2.38 -18.66 0.07
CA ASP A 457 0.97 -18.30 -0.09
C ASP A 457 0.06 -19.54 -0.06
N ILE A 458 0.51 -20.65 -0.65
CA ILE A 458 -0.20 -21.93 -0.60
C ILE A 458 -0.30 -22.44 0.85
N ALA A 459 0.79 -22.38 1.62
CA ALA A 459 0.77 -22.76 3.03
C ALA A 459 -0.09 -21.80 3.90
N ASP A 460 -0.04 -20.49 3.61
CA ASP A 460 -0.87 -19.50 4.28
C ASP A 460 -2.36 -19.72 3.98
N LEU A 461 -2.70 -20.10 2.74
CA LEU A 461 -4.06 -20.46 2.31
C LEU A 461 -4.63 -21.59 3.17
N GLU A 462 -3.87 -22.67 3.38
CA GLU A 462 -4.27 -23.77 4.26
C GLU A 462 -4.52 -23.31 5.70
N ALA A 463 -3.75 -22.32 6.19
CA ALA A 463 -3.91 -21.79 7.52
C ALA A 463 -5.16 -20.91 7.70
N VAL A 464 -5.62 -20.25 6.63
CA VAL A 464 -6.66 -19.22 6.68
C VAL A 464 -8.03 -19.70 6.20
N VAL A 465 -8.09 -20.75 5.37
CA VAL A 465 -9.33 -21.27 4.79
C VAL A 465 -10.41 -21.62 5.83
N GLY A 466 -10.00 -21.95 7.05
CA GLY A 466 -10.93 -22.26 8.15
C GLY A 466 -11.68 -21.06 8.73
N PHE A 467 -11.27 -19.82 8.42
CA PHE A 467 -11.91 -18.62 8.98
C PHE A 467 -12.10 -17.45 7.99
N ALA A 468 -11.38 -17.44 6.87
CA ALA A 468 -11.49 -16.40 5.86
C ALA A 468 -12.85 -16.48 5.15
N ASP A 469 -13.50 -15.33 4.99
CA ASP A 469 -14.68 -15.18 4.12
C ASP A 469 -14.26 -14.87 2.67
N ILE A 470 -13.11 -14.20 2.51
CA ILE A 470 -12.55 -13.73 1.24
C ILE A 470 -11.03 -13.92 1.33
N VAL A 471 -10.40 -14.35 0.24
CA VAL A 471 -8.94 -14.32 0.06
C VAL A 471 -8.62 -13.43 -1.13
#